data_AF-A0AA35SQ42-F1
#
_entry.id   AF-A0AA35SQ42-F1
#
_cell.length_a   1.000
_cell.length_b   1.000
_cell.length_c   1.000
_cell.angle_alpha   90.00
_cell.angle_beta   90.00
_cell.angle_gamma   90.00
#
_symmetry.space_group_name_H-M   'P 1'
#
loop_
_entity.id
_entity.type
_entity.pdbx_description
1 polymer ?
#
loop_
_entity_poly.entity_id
_entity_poly.type
_entity_poly.pdbx_seq_one_letter_code
_entity_poly.pdbx_strand_id
1 'polypeptide(L)'
;MVDGHDIRHVTRRSLAGQMSMVLQEPYLFSGTVADNIRYNNEDASSQEVVDAARTVGAHDFIINLENGYDSILAERGVNLSVGQRQLLSFARAVIGNPRIIILDEATANIDTQTELLIQRALQRVLEGRTSIVIAHRLSTVRNADKIIVLSQGRMVEMGTHNELLSQGGVYERLYAVNYGLISEPLGTIESNGDTYAALPDGGLAATPADD
;
A
#
# COMPACT_ATOMS: atom_id res chain seq x y z
N MET A 1 -8.06 20.72 1.67
CA MET A 1 -8.07 21.49 0.41
C MET A 1 -7.39 20.67 -0.67
N VAL A 2 -7.72 20.89 -1.95
CA VAL A 2 -7.03 20.33 -3.12
C VAL A 2 -6.86 21.48 -4.11
N ASP A 3 -5.65 21.71 -4.64
CA ASP A 3 -5.33 22.82 -5.55
C ASP A 3 -5.86 24.19 -5.06
N GLY A 4 -5.76 24.49 -3.77
CA GLY A 4 -6.25 25.75 -3.21
C GLY A 4 -7.78 25.82 -3.00
N HIS A 5 -8.53 24.77 -3.31
CA HIS A 5 -9.99 24.71 -3.14
C HIS A 5 -10.38 23.86 -1.94
N ASP A 6 -11.38 24.31 -1.18
CA ASP A 6 -11.99 23.47 -0.15
C ASP A 6 -12.79 22.33 -0.80
N ILE A 7 -12.59 21.10 -0.32
CA ILE A 7 -13.29 19.92 -0.83
C ILE A 7 -14.82 20.00 -0.63
N ARG A 8 -15.27 20.82 0.32
CA ARG A 8 -16.70 21.07 0.59
C ARG A 8 -17.36 21.91 -0.51
N HIS A 9 -16.57 22.58 -1.36
CA HIS A 9 -17.04 23.48 -2.41
C HIS A 9 -16.84 22.94 -3.83
N VAL A 10 -16.33 21.71 -4.00
CA VAL A 10 -16.17 21.05 -5.30
C VAL A 10 -17.19 19.93 -5.47
N THR A 11 -17.50 19.58 -6.72
CA THR A 11 -18.41 18.47 -6.99
C THR A 11 -17.71 17.14 -6.71
N ARG A 12 -18.46 16.17 -6.17
CA ARG A 12 -17.93 14.82 -5.93
C ARG A 12 -17.39 14.16 -7.20
N ARG A 13 -18.08 14.34 -8.34
CA ARG A 13 -17.65 13.81 -9.64
C ARG A 13 -16.30 14.39 -10.06
N SER A 14 -16.14 15.71 -9.97
CA SER A 14 -14.87 16.36 -10.30
C SER A 14 -13.75 15.91 -9.38
N LEU A 15 -14.01 15.76 -8.08
CA LEU A 15 -12.99 15.30 -7.13
C LEU A 15 -12.62 13.83 -7.38
N ALA A 16 -13.62 12.96 -7.54
CA ALA A 16 -13.42 11.53 -7.78
C ALA A 16 -12.68 11.27 -9.11
N GLY A 17 -12.94 12.04 -10.17
CA GLY A 17 -12.20 11.90 -11.44
C GLY A 17 -10.72 12.32 -11.36
N GLN A 18 -10.31 13.01 -10.29
CA GLN A 18 -8.92 13.43 -10.08
C GLN A 18 -8.15 12.48 -9.15
N MET A 19 -8.85 11.52 -8.56
CA MET A 19 -8.33 10.66 -7.50
C MET A 19 -8.53 9.21 -7.86
N SER A 20 -7.58 8.35 -7.52
CA SER A 20 -7.82 6.91 -7.46
C SER A 20 -7.34 6.35 -6.15
N MET A 21 -8.01 5.30 -5.70
CA MET A 21 -7.71 4.62 -4.45
C MET A 21 -7.42 3.16 -4.74
N VAL A 22 -6.31 2.67 -4.18
CA VAL A 22 -5.94 1.26 -4.21
C VAL A 22 -5.94 0.76 -2.78
N LEU A 23 -6.80 -0.23 -2.51
CA LEU A 23 -6.98 -0.82 -1.20
C LEU A 23 -6.02 -2.00 -1.00
N GLN A 24 -5.74 -2.31 0.26
CA GLN A 24 -4.96 -3.49 0.67
C GLN A 24 -5.50 -4.78 0.04
N GLU A 25 -6.83 -4.96 0.08
CA GLU A 25 -7.53 -6.05 -0.59
C GLU A 25 -8.42 -5.49 -1.70
N PRO A 26 -8.02 -5.62 -2.98
CA PRO A 26 -8.80 -5.09 -4.08
C PRO A 26 -10.07 -5.92 -4.30
N TYR A 27 -11.21 -5.24 -4.30
CA TYR A 27 -12.48 -5.83 -4.71
C TYR A 27 -12.60 -5.86 -6.23
N LEU A 28 -12.65 -7.05 -6.82
CA LEU A 28 -12.93 -7.25 -8.23
C LEU A 28 -14.41 -7.60 -8.43
N PHE A 29 -15.03 -6.93 -9.40
CA PHE A 29 -16.43 -7.12 -9.74
C PHE A 29 -16.59 -8.33 -10.66
N SER A 30 -17.73 -9.00 -10.57
CA SER A 30 -18.12 -9.99 -11.57
C SER A 30 -18.24 -9.33 -12.95
N GLY A 31 -17.58 -9.87 -13.96
CA GLY A 31 -17.50 -9.28 -15.30
C GLY A 31 -16.21 -9.69 -16.00
N THR A 32 -15.91 -9.09 -17.16
CA THR A 32 -14.63 -9.38 -17.85
C THR A 32 -13.45 -8.73 -17.13
N VAL A 33 -12.24 -9.21 -17.43
CA VAL A 33 -10.99 -8.52 -17.02
C VAL A 33 -10.97 -7.09 -17.58
N ALA A 34 -11.38 -6.91 -18.84
CA ALA A 34 -11.44 -5.59 -19.47
C ALA A 34 -12.36 -4.63 -18.71
N ASP A 35 -13.56 -5.07 -18.34
CA ASP A 35 -14.53 -4.23 -17.60
C ASP A 35 -14.01 -3.88 -16.21
N ASN A 36 -13.36 -4.83 -15.55
CA ASN A 36 -12.73 -4.58 -14.26
C ASN A 36 -11.62 -3.53 -14.34
N ILE A 37 -10.83 -3.50 -15.41
CA ILE A 37 -9.82 -2.46 -15.63
C ILE A 37 -10.51 -1.13 -15.97
N ARG A 38 -11.52 -1.16 -16.84
CA ARG A 38 -12.26 0.01 -17.33
C ARG A 38 -13.12 0.72 -16.28
N TYR A 39 -13.32 0.10 -15.11
CA TYR A 39 -14.23 0.60 -14.07
C TYR A 39 -14.11 2.10 -13.71
N ASN A 40 -12.90 2.66 -13.69
CA ASN A 40 -12.68 4.08 -13.37
C ASN A 40 -12.73 5.02 -14.59
N ASN A 41 -12.92 4.49 -15.79
CA ASN A 41 -13.04 5.22 -17.05
C ASN A 41 -13.85 4.38 -18.06
N GLU A 42 -15.18 4.39 -17.92
CA GLU A 42 -16.11 3.58 -18.74
C GLU A 42 -16.00 3.83 -20.25
N ASP A 43 -15.49 5.00 -20.65
CA ASP A 43 -15.30 5.38 -22.05
C ASP A 43 -13.95 4.93 -22.63
N ALA A 44 -13.08 4.31 -21.81
CA ALA A 44 -11.75 3.91 -22.27
C ALA A 44 -11.82 2.82 -23.34
N SER A 45 -11.11 3.05 -24.43
CA SER A 45 -10.96 2.11 -25.54
C SER A 45 -10.28 0.81 -25.10
N SER A 46 -10.45 -0.27 -25.87
CA SER A 46 -9.74 -1.52 -25.63
C SER A 46 -8.22 -1.35 -25.67
N GLN A 47 -7.72 -0.41 -26.48
CA GLN A 47 -6.29 -0.10 -26.51
C GLN A 47 -5.81 0.53 -25.20
N GLU A 48 -6.56 1.49 -24.64
CA GLU A 48 -6.23 2.09 -23.34
C GLU A 48 -6.27 1.07 -22.19
N VAL A 49 -7.21 0.11 -22.24
CA VAL A 49 -7.25 -1.00 -21.29
C VAL A 49 -5.99 -1.86 -21.38
N VAL A 50 -5.53 -2.17 -22.60
CA VAL A 50 -4.29 -2.93 -22.83
C VAL A 50 -3.08 -2.14 -22.35
N ASP A 51 -3.02 -0.84 -22.63
CA ASP A 51 -1.90 0.03 -22.25
C ASP A 51 -1.82 0.22 -20.73
N ALA A 52 -2.96 0.37 -20.04
CA ALA A 52 -3.04 0.39 -18.59
C ALA A 52 -2.52 -0.92 -17.99
N ALA A 53 -2.94 -2.06 -18.53
CA ALA A 53 -2.46 -3.37 -18.09
C ALA A 53 -0.96 -3.57 -18.36
N ARG A 54 -0.43 -3.12 -19.50
CA ARG A 54 1.01 -3.17 -19.80
C ARG A 54 1.82 -2.30 -18.85
N THR A 55 1.33 -1.10 -18.54
CA THR A 55 2.00 -0.14 -17.64
C THR A 55 2.30 -0.75 -16.28
N VAL A 56 1.40 -1.58 -15.76
CA VAL A 56 1.54 -2.23 -14.46
C VAL A 56 2.04 -3.67 -14.57
N GLY A 57 2.39 -4.16 -15.77
CA GLY A 57 2.86 -5.54 -15.97
C GLY A 57 1.79 -6.62 -15.81
N ALA A 58 0.51 -6.26 -15.91
CA ALA A 58 -0.61 -7.20 -15.88
C ALA A 58 -0.84 -7.92 -17.22
N HIS A 59 -0.42 -7.32 -18.33
CA HIS A 59 -0.73 -7.80 -19.69
C HIS A 59 -0.38 -9.29 -19.89
N ASP A 60 0.83 -9.70 -19.49
CA ASP A 60 1.35 -11.04 -19.77
C ASP A 60 0.51 -12.14 -19.10
N PHE A 61 0.04 -11.93 -17.86
CA PHE A 61 -0.82 -12.93 -17.24
C PHE A 61 -2.24 -12.88 -17.81
N ILE A 62 -2.74 -11.69 -18.19
CA ILE A 62 -4.09 -11.54 -18.74
C ILE A 62 -4.21 -12.31 -20.06
N ILE A 63 -3.25 -12.17 -20.97
CA ILE A 63 -3.27 -12.88 -22.26
C ILE A 63 -3.11 -14.39 -22.12
N ASN A 64 -2.59 -14.87 -20.99
CA ASN A 64 -2.44 -16.29 -20.68
C ASN A 64 -3.71 -16.90 -20.05
N LEU A 65 -4.73 -16.10 -19.73
CA LEU A 65 -6.04 -16.60 -19.37
C LEU A 65 -6.75 -17.19 -20.60
N GLU A 66 -7.65 -18.14 -20.38
CA GLU A 66 -8.37 -18.87 -21.45
C GLU A 66 -8.99 -17.94 -22.50
N ASN A 67 -9.59 -16.82 -22.09
CA ASN A 67 -10.23 -15.83 -22.97
C ASN A 67 -9.54 -14.46 -22.92
N GLY A 68 -8.28 -14.38 -22.49
CA GLY A 68 -7.55 -13.12 -22.43
C GLY A 68 -8.28 -12.06 -21.58
N TYR A 69 -8.43 -10.86 -22.15
CA TYR A 69 -9.17 -9.73 -21.54
C TYR A 69 -10.67 -9.96 -21.41
N ASP A 70 -11.24 -10.88 -22.20
CA ASP A 70 -12.67 -11.25 -22.14
C ASP A 70 -12.94 -12.35 -21.10
N SER A 71 -11.89 -12.81 -20.40
CA SER A 71 -12.04 -13.79 -19.32
C SER A 71 -12.95 -13.26 -18.21
N ILE A 72 -13.94 -14.07 -17.86
CA ILE A 72 -14.87 -13.74 -16.78
C ILE A 72 -14.20 -13.94 -15.44
N LEU A 73 -14.20 -12.89 -14.62
CA LEU A 73 -13.83 -12.94 -13.21
C LEU A 73 -15.07 -13.32 -12.41
N ALA A 74 -14.96 -14.42 -11.65
CA ALA A 74 -15.93 -14.74 -10.62
C ALA A 74 -15.88 -13.67 -9.51
N GLU A 75 -16.94 -13.58 -8.69
CA GLU A 75 -17.00 -12.58 -7.62
C GLU A 75 -15.74 -12.63 -6.74
N ARG A 76 -15.15 -11.46 -6.45
CA ARG A 76 -13.86 -11.29 -5.74
C ARG A 76 -12.61 -11.83 -6.46
N GLY A 77 -12.71 -12.27 -7.72
CA GLY A 77 -11.58 -12.77 -8.48
C GLY A 77 -10.92 -13.99 -7.83
N VAL A 78 -11.73 -14.92 -7.31
CA VAL A 78 -11.27 -16.14 -6.63
C VAL A 78 -10.38 -17.01 -7.53
N ASN A 79 -10.52 -16.88 -8.85
CA ASN A 79 -9.70 -17.56 -9.85
C ASN A 79 -8.32 -16.93 -10.08
N LEU A 80 -7.98 -15.83 -9.40
CA LEU A 80 -6.70 -15.14 -9.53
C LEU A 80 -5.84 -15.32 -8.27
N SER A 81 -4.52 -15.25 -8.44
CA SER A 81 -3.62 -15.11 -7.30
C SER A 81 -3.76 -13.72 -6.64
N VAL A 82 -3.31 -13.59 -5.40
CA VAL A 82 -3.30 -12.29 -4.67
C VAL A 82 -2.58 -11.22 -5.50
N GLY A 83 -1.41 -11.54 -6.05
CA GLY A 83 -0.64 -10.60 -6.84
C GLY A 83 -1.30 -10.22 -8.17
N GLN A 84 -1.93 -11.18 -8.87
CA GLN A 84 -2.70 -10.88 -10.08
C GLN A 84 -3.86 -9.92 -9.79
N ARG A 85 -4.57 -10.10 -8.67
CA ARG A 85 -5.63 -9.17 -8.25
C ARG A 85 -5.08 -7.77 -7.96
N GLN A 86 -3.91 -7.66 -7.32
CA GLN A 86 -3.25 -6.38 -7.10
C GLN A 86 -2.86 -5.69 -8.41
N LEU A 87 -2.28 -6.42 -9.36
CA LEU A 87 -1.92 -5.89 -10.67
C LEU A 87 -3.17 -5.38 -11.44
N LEU A 88 -4.30 -6.10 -11.38
CA LEU A 88 -5.56 -5.59 -11.95
C LEU A 88 -6.03 -4.33 -11.23
N SER A 89 -5.89 -4.26 -9.91
CA SER A 89 -6.28 -3.06 -9.17
C SER A 89 -5.40 -1.86 -9.53
N PHE A 90 -4.11 -2.07 -9.77
CA PHE A 90 -3.21 -1.02 -10.27
C PHE A 90 -3.60 -0.57 -11.67
N ALA A 91 -3.90 -1.52 -12.58
CA ALA A 91 -4.39 -1.18 -13.93
C ALA A 91 -5.66 -0.33 -13.88
N ARG A 92 -6.63 -0.70 -13.01
CA ARG A 92 -7.83 0.08 -12.74
C ARG A 92 -7.53 1.46 -12.17
N ALA A 93 -6.50 1.59 -11.33
CA ALA A 93 -6.14 2.87 -10.75
C ALA A 93 -5.57 3.84 -11.79
N VAL A 94 -4.75 3.33 -12.72
CA VAL A 94 -4.05 4.19 -13.70
C VAL A 94 -4.87 4.52 -14.94
N ILE A 95 -5.90 3.73 -15.29
CA ILE A 95 -6.69 3.96 -16.51
C ILE A 95 -7.41 5.33 -16.51
N GLY A 96 -7.82 5.81 -15.33
CA GLY A 96 -8.45 7.12 -15.17
C GLY A 96 -7.44 8.28 -15.22
N ASN A 97 -6.15 7.98 -15.39
CA ASN A 97 -5.03 8.92 -15.28
C ASN A 97 -5.18 9.94 -14.13
N PRO A 98 -5.39 9.47 -12.88
CA PRO A 98 -5.65 10.35 -11.76
C PRO A 98 -4.43 11.21 -11.43
N ARG A 99 -4.66 12.42 -10.94
CA ARG A 99 -3.59 13.30 -10.43
C ARG A 99 -3.15 12.95 -9.01
N ILE A 100 -4.07 12.35 -8.23
CA ILE A 100 -3.84 11.94 -6.85
C ILE A 100 -4.09 10.43 -6.70
N ILE A 101 -3.12 9.71 -6.14
CA ILE A 101 -3.27 8.30 -5.76
C ILE A 101 -3.29 8.18 -4.24
N ILE A 102 -4.26 7.44 -3.71
CA ILE A 102 -4.27 6.99 -2.32
C ILE A 102 -4.06 5.47 -2.33
N LEU A 103 -3.07 4.99 -1.59
CA LEU A 103 -2.70 3.57 -1.60
C LEU A 103 -2.61 3.05 -0.18
N ASP A 104 -3.25 1.92 0.08
CA ASP A 104 -3.14 1.17 1.32
C ASP A 104 -2.30 -0.07 1.06
N GLU A 105 -1.00 0.02 1.36
CA GLU A 105 -0.03 -1.01 1.03
C GLU A 105 0.01 -2.07 2.14
N ALA A 106 -0.55 -3.24 1.86
CA ALA A 106 -0.42 -4.39 2.73
C ALA A 106 0.47 -5.49 2.14
N THR A 107 1.35 -6.01 2.98
CA THR A 107 2.15 -7.20 2.75
C THR A 107 1.34 -8.46 3.10
N ALA A 108 0.86 -9.16 2.07
CA ALA A 108 0.36 -10.53 2.18
C ALA A 108 1.45 -11.52 1.70
N ASN A 109 1.30 -12.81 2.04
CA ASN A 109 2.15 -13.92 1.58
C ASN A 109 2.15 -14.04 0.05
N ILE A 110 3.03 -13.30 -0.60
CA ILE A 110 3.24 -13.29 -2.06
C ILE A 110 4.62 -13.90 -2.33
N ASP A 111 4.73 -14.71 -3.37
CA ASP A 111 6.02 -15.28 -3.79
C ASP A 111 6.99 -14.17 -4.27
N THR A 112 8.28 -14.42 -4.15
CA THR A 112 9.33 -13.41 -4.41
C THR A 112 9.33 -12.87 -5.84
N GLN A 113 8.89 -13.64 -6.85
CA GLN A 113 8.87 -13.16 -8.24
C GLN A 113 7.69 -12.22 -8.47
N THR A 114 6.50 -12.61 -8.03
CA THR A 114 5.29 -11.77 -8.09
C THR A 114 5.46 -10.48 -7.30
N GLU A 115 6.16 -10.55 -6.17
CA GLU A 115 6.49 -9.41 -5.33
C GLU A 115 7.30 -8.32 -6.05
N LEU A 116 8.32 -8.72 -6.82
CA LEU A 116 9.11 -7.78 -7.63
C LEU A 116 8.28 -7.11 -8.72
N LEU A 117 7.36 -7.86 -9.33
CA LEU A 117 6.46 -7.33 -10.34
C LEU A 117 5.51 -6.28 -9.74
N ILE A 118 4.92 -6.57 -8.57
CA ILE A 118 4.05 -5.64 -7.83
C ILE A 118 4.81 -4.37 -7.44
N GLN A 119 6.04 -4.47 -6.95
CA GLN A 119 6.84 -3.29 -6.60
C GLN A 119 7.14 -2.40 -7.81
N ARG A 120 7.47 -2.99 -8.98
CA ARG A 120 7.66 -2.22 -10.22
C ARG A 120 6.36 -1.58 -10.69
N ALA A 121 5.25 -2.31 -10.59
CA ALA A 121 3.93 -1.80 -10.92
C ALA A 121 3.56 -0.63 -10.02
N LEU A 122 3.81 -0.73 -8.71
CA LEU A 122 3.60 0.34 -7.75
C LEU A 122 4.40 1.58 -8.12
N GLN A 123 5.70 1.46 -8.45
CA GLN A 123 6.50 2.60 -8.91
C GLN A 123 5.87 3.30 -10.12
N ARG A 124 5.39 2.53 -11.11
CA ARG A 124 4.71 3.08 -12.30
C ARG A 124 3.38 3.77 -11.97
N VAL A 125 2.63 3.26 -10.99
CA VAL A 125 1.40 3.89 -10.51
C VAL A 125 1.69 5.24 -9.86
N LEU A 126 2.74 5.32 -9.03
CA LEU A 126 3.07 6.53 -8.27
C LEU A 126 3.81 7.61 -9.09
N GLU A 127 4.50 7.21 -10.17
CA GLU A 127 5.32 8.10 -11.00
C GLU A 127 4.52 9.29 -11.57
N GLY A 128 5.02 10.50 -11.35
CA GLY A 128 4.42 11.74 -11.87
C GLY A 128 3.10 12.16 -11.22
N ARG A 129 2.74 11.57 -10.07
CA ARG A 129 1.46 11.81 -9.38
C ARG A 129 1.66 12.16 -7.91
N THR A 130 0.76 12.96 -7.36
CA THR A 130 0.70 13.17 -5.91
C THR A 130 0.21 11.88 -5.26
N SER A 131 1.06 11.24 -4.48
CA SER A 131 0.74 9.93 -3.91
C SER A 131 0.74 9.96 -2.40
N ILE A 132 -0.37 9.51 -1.80
CA ILE A 132 -0.51 9.31 -0.37
C ILE A 132 -0.52 7.81 -0.13
N VAL A 133 0.56 7.29 0.47
CA VAL A 133 0.71 5.85 0.71
C VAL A 133 0.71 5.56 2.20
N ILE A 134 -0.22 4.72 2.63
CA ILE A 134 -0.22 4.08 3.94
C ILE A 134 0.73 2.89 3.80
N ALA A 135 1.97 3.09 4.20
CA ALA A 135 3.04 2.16 3.89
C ALA A 135 3.28 1.18 5.03
N HIS A 136 3.23 -0.12 4.72
CA HIS A 136 3.78 -1.18 5.56
C HIS A 136 5.17 -1.65 5.07
N ARG A 137 5.60 -1.25 3.88
CA ARG A 137 6.92 -1.61 3.34
C ARG A 137 7.94 -0.51 3.52
N LEU A 138 9.13 -0.94 3.90
CA LEU A 138 10.24 -0.03 4.13
C LEU A 138 10.74 0.65 2.85
N SER A 139 10.76 -0.08 1.74
CA SER A 139 11.15 0.45 0.44
C SER A 139 10.31 1.67 0.08
N THR A 140 9.01 1.59 0.32
CA THR A 140 8.04 2.67 0.09
C THR A 140 8.28 3.84 1.03
N VAL A 141 8.43 3.59 2.34
CA VAL A 141 8.69 4.63 3.35
C VAL A 141 10.01 5.37 3.06
N ARG A 142 11.10 4.64 2.77
CA ARG A 142 12.44 5.21 2.59
C ARG A 142 12.53 6.14 1.38
N ASN A 143 11.78 5.83 0.32
CA ASN A 143 11.80 6.58 -0.93
C ASN A 143 10.76 7.72 -0.94
N ALA A 144 10.01 7.93 0.15
CA ALA A 144 9.00 8.99 0.21
C ALA A 144 9.66 10.37 0.34
N ASP A 145 9.13 11.35 -0.39
CA ASP A 145 9.56 12.76 -0.28
C ASP A 145 9.24 13.35 1.10
N LYS A 146 8.18 12.85 1.75
CA LYS A 146 7.75 13.26 3.07
C LYS A 146 7.04 12.11 3.78
N ILE A 147 7.42 11.89 5.03
CA ILE A 147 6.83 10.90 5.93
C ILE A 147 6.07 11.64 7.01
N ILE A 148 4.88 11.12 7.34
CA ILE A 148 4.03 11.61 8.43
C ILE A 148 3.81 10.44 9.38
N VAL A 149 4.24 10.59 10.63
CA VAL A 149 4.02 9.58 11.67
C VAL A 149 2.79 9.95 12.47
N LEU A 150 1.84 9.01 12.54
CA LEU A 150 0.61 9.15 13.29
C LEU A 150 0.67 8.28 14.55
N SER A 151 0.23 8.83 15.68
CA SER A 151 0.00 8.10 16.92
C SER A 151 -1.29 8.58 17.57
N GLN A 152 -2.18 7.65 17.91
CA GLN A 152 -3.48 7.93 18.54
C GLN A 152 -4.29 9.01 17.82
N GLY A 153 -4.30 8.98 16.48
CA GLY A 153 -5.02 9.95 15.65
C GLY A 153 -4.38 11.33 15.55
N ARG A 154 -3.15 11.53 16.04
CA ARG A 154 -2.41 12.79 15.95
C ARG A 154 -1.12 12.61 15.17
N MET A 155 -0.74 13.64 14.40
CA MET A 155 0.59 13.73 13.80
C MET A 155 1.60 14.00 14.91
N VAL A 156 2.55 13.08 15.10
CA VAL A 156 3.61 13.20 16.11
C VAL A 156 4.95 13.59 15.50
N GLU A 157 5.22 13.19 14.26
CA GLU A 157 6.46 13.51 13.55
C GLU A 157 6.20 13.73 12.06
N MET A 158 7.03 14.56 11.42
CA MET A 158 6.99 14.81 9.98
C MET A 158 8.38 15.19 9.47
N GLY A 159 8.80 14.60 8.35
CA GLY A 159 10.09 14.88 7.74
C GLY A 159 10.44 13.87 6.66
N THR A 160 11.66 13.94 6.15
CA THR A 160 12.26 12.90 5.31
C THR A 160 12.71 11.71 6.15
N HIS A 161 12.98 10.57 5.49
CA HIS A 161 13.51 9.37 6.14
C HIS A 161 14.74 9.67 7.03
N ASN A 162 15.72 10.39 6.48
CA ASN A 162 16.97 10.68 7.18
C ASN A 162 16.77 11.63 8.36
N GLU A 163 15.95 12.67 8.18
CA GLU A 163 15.62 13.61 9.26
C GLU A 163 14.96 12.90 10.43
N LEU A 164 13.98 12.03 10.15
CA LEU A 164 13.25 11.31 11.19
C LEU A 164 14.09 10.25 11.90
N LEU A 165 15.01 9.57 11.21
CA LEU A 165 15.96 8.66 11.86
C LEU A 165 16.88 9.42 12.83
N SER A 166 17.38 10.60 12.43
CA SER A 166 18.30 11.38 13.26
C SER A 166 17.68 11.94 14.55
N GLN A 167 16.35 11.98 14.63
CA GLN A 167 15.61 12.55 15.76
C GLN A 167 15.47 11.60 16.96
N GLY A 168 15.78 10.30 16.81
CA GLY A 168 15.60 9.35 17.90
C GLY A 168 14.12 9.07 18.26
N GLY A 169 13.22 9.37 17.32
CA GLY A 169 11.78 9.48 17.55
C GLY A 169 11.00 8.16 17.51
N VAL A 170 9.68 8.28 17.49
CA VAL A 170 8.72 7.20 17.19
C VAL A 170 9.08 6.55 15.85
N TYR A 171 9.43 7.35 14.83
CA TYR A 171 9.84 6.82 13.54
C TYR A 171 11.01 5.84 13.63
N GLU A 172 12.09 6.22 14.33
CA GLU A 172 13.28 5.39 14.49
C GLU A 172 12.94 4.07 15.20
N ARG A 173 12.11 4.12 16.25
CA ARG A 173 11.66 2.90 16.94
C ARG A 173 10.86 1.97 16.02
N LEU A 174 9.90 2.51 15.27
CA LEU A 174 9.12 1.75 14.29
C LEU A 174 10.01 1.16 13.19
N TYR A 175 11.01 1.92 12.76
CA TYR A 175 12.03 1.47 11.80
C TYR A 175 12.83 0.30 12.36
N ALA A 176 13.34 0.42 13.58
CA ALA A 176 14.19 -0.58 14.20
C ALA A 176 13.43 -1.89 14.53
N VAL A 177 12.16 -1.81 14.94
CA VAL A 177 11.28 -2.98 15.11
C VAL A 177 11.07 -3.71 13.78
N ASN A 178 10.75 -2.99 12.70
CA ASN A 178 10.55 -3.62 11.38
C ASN A 178 11.80 -4.29 10.80
N TYR A 179 13.00 -3.84 11.19
CA TYR A 179 14.27 -4.43 10.77
C TYR A 179 14.81 -5.51 11.72
N GLY A 180 14.11 -5.82 12.82
CA GLY A 180 14.62 -6.75 13.84
C GLY A 180 15.93 -6.27 14.48
N LEU A 181 16.24 -4.97 14.41
CA LEU A 181 17.44 -4.36 14.99
C LEU A 181 17.30 -4.16 16.50
N ILE A 182 16.08 -4.30 17.02
CA ILE A 182 15.81 -4.39 18.46
C ILE A 182 15.54 -5.87 18.78
N SER A 183 16.53 -6.53 19.38
CA SER A 183 16.36 -7.81 20.08
C SER A 183 16.24 -7.63 21.60
N GLU A 184 16.33 -6.39 22.10
CA GLU A 184 16.31 -6.10 23.53
C GLU A 184 14.92 -5.68 24.01
N PRO A 185 14.53 -6.09 25.23
CA PRO A 185 13.20 -5.85 25.76
C PRO A 185 12.89 -4.36 25.87
N LEU A 186 11.61 -4.01 25.70
CA LEU A 186 11.07 -2.64 25.66
C LEU A 186 11.09 -1.91 27.02
N GLY A 187 12.05 -2.26 27.88
CA GLY A 187 12.14 -1.85 29.27
C GLY A 187 11.62 -2.93 30.22
N THR A 188 11.82 -2.66 31.50
CA THR A 188 11.35 -3.50 32.60
C THR A 188 10.02 -2.98 33.14
N ILE A 189 9.10 -3.90 33.43
CA ILE A 189 7.81 -3.64 34.07
C ILE A 189 7.89 -4.20 35.49
N GLU A 190 7.70 -3.34 36.49
CA GLU A 190 7.54 -3.78 37.88
C GLU A 190 6.08 -4.20 38.12
N SER A 191 5.89 -5.44 38.57
CA SER A 191 4.57 -5.95 38.95
C SER A 191 4.71 -6.86 40.17
N ASN A 192 3.96 -6.57 41.24
CA ASN A 192 3.99 -7.31 42.51
C ASN A 192 5.38 -7.49 43.13
N GLY A 193 6.29 -6.53 42.94
CA GLY A 193 7.64 -6.56 43.52
C GLY A 193 8.67 -7.31 42.68
N ASP A 194 8.27 -7.88 41.54
CA ASP A 194 9.16 -8.54 40.60
C ASP A 194 9.35 -7.69 39.33
N THR A 195 10.56 -7.78 38.75
CA THR A 195 10.95 -7.08 37.52
C THR A 195 10.78 -8.01 36.33
N TYR A 196 10.03 -7.59 35.31
CA TYR A 196 9.79 -8.36 34.09
C TYR A 196 10.28 -7.59 32.86
N ALA A 197 10.96 -8.28 31.95
CA ALA A 197 11.28 -7.76 30.63
C ALA A 197 10.01 -7.79 29.74
N ALA A 198 9.66 -6.64 29.15
CA ALA A 198 8.57 -6.54 28.20
C ALA A 198 9.02 -7.03 26.81
N LEU A 199 8.39 -8.09 26.30
CA LEU A 199 8.70 -8.67 24.99
C LEU A 199 7.93 -7.97 23.86
N PRO A 200 8.45 -7.97 22.62
CA PRO A 200 7.84 -7.30 21.47
C PRO A 200 6.46 -7.83 21.07
N ASP A 201 6.11 -9.04 21.48
CA ASP A 201 4.83 -9.71 21.21
C ASP A 201 3.76 -9.45 22.29
N GLY A 202 4.07 -8.61 23.29
CA GLY A 202 3.21 -8.33 24.43
C GLY A 202 3.34 -9.34 25.58
N GLY A 203 4.27 -10.29 25.49
CA GLY A 203 4.62 -11.21 26.57
C GLY A 203 5.50 -10.57 27.65
N LEU A 204 5.54 -11.20 28.83
CA LEU A 204 6.43 -10.84 29.94
C LEU A 204 7.42 -11.99 30.18
N ALA A 205 8.71 -11.68 30.24
CA ALA A 205 9.75 -12.63 30.65
C ALA A 205 10.38 -12.19 31.98
N ALA A 206 10.52 -13.10 32.94
CA ALA A 206 11.20 -12.80 34.19
C ALA A 206 12.69 -12.49 33.91
N THR A 207 13.22 -11.41 34.46
CA THR A 207 14.67 -11.13 34.37
C THR A 207 15.43 -12.10 35.29
N PRO A 208 16.52 -12.74 34.84
CA PRO A 208 17.32 -13.58 35.73
C PRO A 208 17.87 -12.71 36.88
N ALA A 209 17.79 -13.23 38.11
CA ALA A 209 18.40 -12.57 39.26
C ALA A 209 19.91 -12.56 39.07
N ASP A 210 20.55 -11.41 39.26
CA ASP A 210 22.01 -11.30 39.29
C ASP A 210 22.55 -12.14 40.47
N ASP A 211 23.27 -13.21 40.15
CA ASP A 211 24.08 -14.04 41.05
C ASP A 211 25.56 -13.99 40.62
#